data_AF-A0A8H9M1W8-F1
#
_entry.id   AF-A0A8H9M1W8-F1
#
_cell.length_a   1.000
_cell.length_b   1.000
_cell.length_c   1.000
_cell.angle_alpha   90.00
_cell.angle_beta   90.00
_cell.angle_gamma   90.00
#
_symmetry.space_group_name_H-M   'P 1'
#
loop_
_entity.id
_entity.type
_entity.pdbx_description
1 polymer ?
#
loop_
_entity_poly.entity_id
_entity_poly.type
_entity_poly.pdbx_seq_one_letter_code
_entity_poly.pdbx_strand_id
1 'polypeptide(L)' 'MFFRLVSACAGSLMLTACASSTQSTKPVAQANLASTFCQRMGGQTVVHENVRGAYGTCLMQDGSESEEWAFYRSWYPRMD' A
#
# COMPACT_ATOMS: atom_id res chain seq x y z
N MET A 1 -44.66 55.67 -17.42
CA MET A 1 -43.69 55.93 -18.49
C MET A 1 -42.30 55.87 -17.90
N PHE A 2 -41.47 54.91 -18.36
CA PHE A 2 -39.99 54.85 -18.26
C PHE A 2 -39.37 54.81 -16.83
N PHE A 3 -38.34 54.06 -16.48
CA PHE A 3 -37.39 53.18 -17.18
C PHE A 3 -36.76 52.29 -16.10
N ARG A 4 -36.31 51.09 -16.47
CA ARG A 4 -35.63 50.15 -15.56
C ARG A 4 -34.29 50.72 -15.07
N LEU A 5 -33.95 50.48 -13.80
CA LEU A 5 -32.57 50.26 -13.38
C LEU A 5 -32.53 49.10 -12.36
N VAL A 6 -32.17 47.93 -12.87
CA VAL A 6 -31.62 46.80 -12.12
C VAL A 6 -30.16 47.16 -11.82
N SER A 7 -29.78 47.31 -10.54
CA SER A 7 -28.39 47.41 -10.07
C SER A 7 -28.41 47.47 -8.52
N ALA A 8 -27.67 46.73 -7.73
CA ALA A 8 -26.62 45.75 -7.95
C ALA A 8 -26.56 44.82 -6.73
N CYS A 9 -26.03 43.62 -6.95
CA CYS A 9 -25.85 42.50 -6.03
C CYS A 9 -25.42 42.86 -4.60
N ALA A 10 -26.37 42.81 -3.66
CA ALA A 10 -26.06 42.60 -2.24
C ALA A 10 -26.05 41.09 -1.99
N GLY A 11 -24.90 40.47 -2.19
CA GLY A 11 -24.76 39.01 -2.08
C GLY A 11 -23.30 38.61 -1.96
N SER A 12 -22.64 39.03 -0.88
CA SER A 12 -21.32 38.51 -0.52
C SER A 12 -21.46 37.08 -0.01
N LEU A 13 -21.62 36.11 -0.91
CA LEU A 13 -21.36 34.71 -0.60
C LEU A 13 -19.84 34.55 -0.48
N MET A 14 -19.33 34.63 0.76
CA MET A 14 -17.99 34.13 1.04
C MET A 14 -18.04 32.61 0.94
N LEU A 15 -17.59 32.07 -0.20
CA LEU A 15 -17.34 30.64 -0.34
C LEU A 15 -16.21 30.28 0.62
N THR A 16 -16.56 29.68 1.76
CA THR A 16 -15.62 29.06 2.68
C THR A 16 -14.82 28.01 1.92
N ALA A 17 -13.53 28.29 1.73
CA ALA A 17 -12.60 27.36 1.12
C ALA A 17 -12.62 26.03 1.87
N CYS A 18 -12.80 24.93 1.17
CA CYS A 18 -12.54 23.61 1.73
C CYS A 18 -11.07 23.56 2.14
N ALA A 19 -10.79 23.59 3.44
CA ALA A 19 -9.49 23.21 3.95
C ALA A 19 -9.32 21.72 3.64
N SER A 20 -8.67 21.41 2.52
CA SER A 20 -8.14 20.07 2.26
C SER A 20 -7.07 19.83 3.30
N SER A 21 -7.43 19.18 4.41
CA SER A 21 -6.46 18.53 5.27
C SER A 21 -5.72 17.52 4.39
N THR A 22 -4.50 17.88 3.99
CA THR A 22 -3.54 16.91 3.46
C THR A 22 -3.21 15.96 4.59
N GLN A 23 -4.08 14.98 4.81
CA GLN A 23 -3.78 13.82 5.62
C GLN A 23 -2.66 13.12 4.86
N SER A 24 -1.43 13.34 5.31
CA SER A 24 -0.28 12.59 4.83
C SER A 24 -0.52 11.15 5.23
N THR A 25 -1.14 10.40 4.32
CA THR A 25 -1.23 8.95 4.39
C THR A 25 0.19 8.45 4.25
N LYS A 26 0.86 8.25 5.40
CA LYS A 26 2.07 7.43 5.42
C LYS A 26 1.71 6.12 4.73
N PRO A 27 2.46 5.68 3.70
CA PRO A 27 2.24 4.38 3.12
C PRO A 27 2.33 3.36 4.24
N VAL A 28 1.22 2.68 4.54
CA VAL A 28 1.27 1.52 5.41
C VAL A 28 2.00 0.46 4.60
N ALA A 29 3.21 0.11 5.02
CA ALA A 29 3.89 -1.04 4.45
C ALA A 29 3.04 -2.27 4.76
N GLN A 30 2.31 -2.78 3.77
CA GLN A 30 1.62 -4.05 3.88
C GLN A 30 2.71 -5.14 4.02
N ALA A 31 2.65 -5.92 5.10
CA ALA A 31 3.58 -7.02 5.28
C ALA A 31 3.45 -8.01 4.10
N ASN A 32 4.59 -8.44 3.55
CA ASN A 32 4.61 -9.50 2.55
C ASN A 32 4.13 -10.80 3.19
N LEU A 33 3.09 -11.41 2.60
CA LEU A 33 2.49 -12.65 3.11
C LEU A 33 3.50 -13.80 3.12
N ALA A 34 4.32 -13.94 2.08
CA ALA A 34 5.34 -14.98 1.99
C ALA A 34 6.42 -14.79 3.08
N SER A 35 6.87 -13.56 3.29
CA SER A 35 7.84 -13.24 4.35
C SER A 35 7.27 -13.47 5.76
N THR A 36 6.00 -13.08 5.97
CA THR A 36 5.29 -13.33 7.24
C THR A 36 5.11 -14.83 7.48
N PHE A 37 4.82 -15.59 6.43
CA PHE A 37 4.70 -17.04 6.50
C PHE A 37 6.04 -17.70 6.82
N CYS A 38 7.13 -17.27 6.17
CA CYS A 38 8.49 -17.73 6.48
C CYS A 38 8.82 -17.55 7.98
N GLN A 39 8.58 -16.35 8.52
CA GLN A 39 8.79 -16.05 9.94
C GLN A 39 7.93 -16.93 10.84
N ARG A 40 6.66 -17.15 10.47
CA ARG A 40 5.75 -18.05 11.21
C ARG A 40 6.23 -19.50 11.23
N MET A 41 6.87 -19.96 10.15
CA MET A 41 7.47 -21.28 10.05
C MET A 41 8.82 -21.39 10.78
N GLY A 42 9.27 -20.30 11.44
CA GLY A 42 10.51 -20.25 12.19
C GLY A 42 11.75 -19.98 11.36
N GLY A 43 11.58 -19.56 10.09
CA GLY A 43 12.65 -19.14 9.21
C GLY A 43 12.86 -17.61 9.21
N GLN A 44 13.91 -17.18 8.51
CA GLN A 44 14.23 -15.78 8.28
C GLN A 44 14.11 -15.46 6.79
N THR A 45 13.44 -14.35 6.48
CA THR A 45 13.43 -13.82 5.11
C THR A 45 14.79 -13.22 4.77
N VAL A 46 15.38 -13.64 3.66
CA VAL A 46 16.59 -13.06 3.08
C VAL A 46 16.23 -12.46 1.72
N VAL A 47 16.59 -11.20 1.51
CA VAL A 47 16.37 -10.52 0.23
C VAL A 47 17.66 -10.59 -0.58
N HIS A 48 17.54 -11.12 -1.79
CA HIS A 48 18.61 -11.23 -2.76
C HIS A 48 18.36 -10.25 -3.90
N GLU A 49 19.43 -9.76 -4.53
CA GLU A 49 19.35 -8.90 -5.71
C GLU A 49 20.06 -9.55 -6.89
N ASN A 50 19.47 -9.44 -8.09
CA ASN A 50 20.11 -9.84 -9.34
C ASN A 50 19.76 -8.87 -10.48
N VAL A 51 20.24 -9.15 -11.69
CA VAL A 51 20.02 -8.31 -12.88
C VAL A 51 18.53 -8.12 -13.25
N ARG A 52 17.63 -8.96 -12.73
CA ARG A 52 16.17 -8.90 -12.93
C ARG A 52 15.42 -8.24 -11.76
N GLY A 53 16.12 -7.88 -10.68
CA GLY A 53 15.54 -7.26 -9.49
C GLY A 53 15.76 -8.08 -8.21
N ALA A 54 15.06 -7.67 -7.16
CA ALA A 54 15.10 -8.31 -5.85
C ALA A 54 14.13 -9.51 -5.75
N TYR A 55 14.50 -10.54 -5.00
CA TYR A 55 13.66 -11.68 -4.67
C TYR A 55 13.91 -12.17 -3.24
N GLY A 56 12.90 -12.75 -2.61
CA GLY A 56 12.98 -13.23 -1.24
C GLY A 56 13.18 -14.75 -1.16
N THR A 57 13.96 -15.20 -0.19
CA THR A 57 14.04 -16.59 0.22
C THR A 57 13.74 -16.73 1.71
N CYS A 58 13.34 -17.93 2.13
CA CYS A 58 13.15 -18.32 3.50
C CYS A 58 14.29 -19.25 3.93
N LEU A 59 15.15 -18.76 4.82
CA LEU A 59 16.23 -19.51 5.45
C LEU A 59 15.73 -20.14 6.76
N MET A 60 15.69 -21.45 6.82
CA MET A 60 15.30 -22.22 8.00
C MET A 60 16.46 -22.37 8.99
N GLN A 61 16.15 -22.70 10.24
CA GLN A 61 17.16 -22.87 11.30
C GLN A 61 18.12 -24.06 11.05
N ASP A 62 17.69 -25.05 10.28
CA ASP A 62 18.52 -26.17 9.83
C ASP A 62 19.44 -25.80 8.65
N GLY A 63 19.38 -24.55 8.18
CA GLY A 63 20.15 -24.03 7.05
C GLY A 63 19.52 -24.31 5.69
N SER A 64 18.37 -24.99 5.62
CA SER A 64 17.66 -25.14 4.36
C SER A 64 17.09 -23.80 3.89
N GLU A 65 17.17 -23.54 2.57
CA GLU A 65 16.71 -22.29 1.98
C GLU A 65 15.80 -22.58 0.79
N SER A 66 14.68 -21.87 0.71
CA SER A 66 13.71 -21.97 -0.38
C SER A 66 13.17 -20.60 -0.78
N GLU A 67 12.76 -20.42 -2.03
CA GLU A 67 12.12 -19.17 -2.46
C GLU A 67 10.80 -18.96 -1.69
N GLU A 68 10.60 -17.77 -1.11
CA GLU A 68 9.57 -17.57 -0.08
C GLU A 68 8.14 -17.77 -0.63
N TRP A 69 7.88 -17.39 -1.88
CA TRP A 69 6.56 -17.57 -2.50
C TRP A 69 6.30 -19.01 -2.92
N ALA A 70 7.31 -19.73 -3.39
CA ALA A 70 7.24 -21.17 -3.66
C ALA A 70 6.94 -21.94 -2.38
N PHE A 71 7.62 -21.61 -1.28
CA PHE A 71 7.37 -22.22 0.02
C PHE A 71 5.94 -21.94 0.51
N TYR A 72 5.51 -20.67 0.48
CA TYR A 72 4.13 -20.30 0.82
C TYR A 72 3.10 -21.10 0.01
N ARG A 73 3.24 -21.16 -1.33
CA ARG A 73 2.30 -21.91 -2.20
C ARG A 73 2.36 -23.43 -2.00
N SER A 74 3.50 -23.98 -1.59
CA SER A 74 3.61 -25.41 -1.31
C SER A 74 2.74 -25.84 -0.12
N TRP A 75 2.51 -24.93 0.82
CA TRP A 75 1.67 -25.13 2.00
C TRP A 75 0.18 -24.88 1.76
N TYR A 76 -0.15 -24.14 0.69
CA TYR A 76 -1.52 -23.87 0.26
C TYR A 76 -1.73 -24.36 -1.19
N PRO A 77 -1.74 -25.68 -1.42
CA PRO A 77 -1.88 -26.25 -2.75
C PRO A 77 -3.32 -26.05 -3.26
N ARG A 78 -3.50 -24.96 -4.01
CA ARG A 78 -4.74 -24.40 -4.60
C ARG A 78 -5.60 -23.60 -3.64
N MET A 79 -5.56 -22.28 -3.83
CA MET A 79 -6.75 -21.43 -3.74
C MET A 79 -7.26 -21.28 -5.18
N ASP A 80 -7.94 -22.31 -5.70
CA ASP A 80 -8.84 -22.15 -6.85
C ASP A 80 -10.12 -21.41 -6.43
#